data_AF-A0A534NI02-F1
#
_entry.id   AF-A0A534NI02-F1
#
_cell.length_a   1.000
_cell.length_b   1.000
_cell.length_c   1.000
_cell.angle_alpha   90.00
_cell.angle_beta   90.00
_cell.angle_gamma   90.00
#
_symmetry.space_group_name_H-M   'P 1'
#
loop_
_entity.id
_entity.type
_entity.pdbx_description
1 polymer ?
#
loop_
_entity_poly.entity_id
_entity_poly.type
_entity_poly.pdbx_seq_one_letter_code
_entity_poly.pdbx_strand_id
1 'polypeptide(L)' 'MDTWTFGWTVALIGMGGTMLVLWLLSLLILLLKRIFPYKSEESASPKR' A
#
# COMPACT_ATOMS: atom_id res chain seq x y z
N MET A 1 -6.47 -6.36 30.57
CA MET A 1 -5.46 -5.80 29.67
C MET A 1 -5.33 -4.34 30.01
N ASP A 2 -4.18 -3.93 30.51
CA ASP A 2 -3.93 -2.55 30.91
C ASP A 2 -4.17 -1.64 29.70
N THR A 3 -5.05 -0.66 29.87
CA THR A 3 -5.51 0.27 28.82
C THR A 3 -4.36 0.98 28.10
N TRP A 4 -3.22 1.08 28.78
CA TRP A 4 -1.98 1.62 28.27
C TRP A 4 -1.37 0.79 27.13
N THR A 5 -1.32 -0.54 27.28
CA THR A 5 -0.82 -1.47 26.25
C THR A 5 -1.72 -1.48 25.02
N PHE A 6 -3.03 -1.34 25.25
CA PHE A 6 -4.02 -1.24 24.17
C PHE A 6 -3.82 0.05 23.36
N GLY A 7 -3.65 1.19 24.04
CA GLY A 7 -3.39 2.48 23.39
C GLY A 7 -2.10 2.48 22.55
N TRP A 8 -1.02 1.88 23.08
CA TRP A 8 0.24 1.73 22.34
C TRP A 8 0.09 0.87 21.09
N THR A 9 -0.64 -0.24 21.20
CA THR A 9 -0.87 -1.14 20.07
C THR A 9 -1.65 -0.43 18.97
N VAL A 10 -2.71 0.31 19.31
CA VAL A 10 -3.51 1.06 18.34
C VAL A 10 -2.74 2.25 17.77
N ALA A 11 -1.91 2.94 18.55
CA ALA A 11 -1.07 4.03 18.06
C ALA A 11 0.01 3.54 17.09
N LEU A 12 0.69 2.43 17.43
CA LEU A 12 1.72 1.83 16.59
C LEU A 12 1.12 1.23 15.31
N ILE A 13 -0.04 0.58 15.41
CA ILE A 13 -0.78 0.06 14.24
C ILE A 13 -1.40 1.19 13.43
N GLY A 14 -1.86 2.28 14.04
CA GLY A 14 -2.39 3.43 13.32
C GLY A 14 -1.32 4.12 12.47
N MET A 15 -0.19 4.46 13.09
CA MET A 15 0.92 5.12 12.40
C MET A 15 1.69 4.16 11.48
N GLY A 16 2.07 2.98 11.98
CA GLY A 16 2.81 1.98 11.22
C GLY A 16 1.95 1.26 10.19
N GLY A 17 0.70 0.95 10.53
CA GLY A 17 -0.23 0.26 9.64
C GLY A 17 -0.60 1.08 8.40
N THR A 18 -0.65 2.41 8.49
CA THR A 18 -0.89 3.24 7.29
C THR A 18 0.25 3.10 6.27
N MET A 19 1.51 3.21 6.72
CA MET A 19 2.70 2.99 5.88
C MET A 19 2.74 1.57 5.32
N LEU A 20 2.40 0.57 6.14
CA LEU A 20 2.42 -0.84 5.77
C LEU A 20 1.32 -1.17 4.74
N VAL A 21 0.12 -0.62 4.89
CA VAL A 21 -1.00 -0.78 3.94
C VAL A 21 -0.67 -0.15 2.60
N LEU A 22 -0.10 1.07 2.58
CA LEU A 22 0.32 1.71 1.33
C LEU A 22 1.39 0.88 0.60
N TRP A 23 2.36 0.36 1.34
CA TRP A 23 3.38 -0.53 0.78
C TRP A 23 2.79 -1.82 0.24
N LEU A 24 1.85 -2.42 0.97
CA LEU A 24 1.16 -3.64 0.57
C LEU A 24 0.29 -3.42 -0.68
N LEU A 25 -0.44 -2.31 -0.77
CA LEU A 25 -1.21 -1.95 -1.97
C LEU A 25 -0.29 -1.76 -3.18
N SER A 26 0.84 -1.07 -2.99
CA SER A 26 1.83 -0.88 -4.07
C SER A 26 2.36 -2.22 -4.57
N LEU A 27 2.70 -3.13 -3.65
CA LEU A 27 3.13 -4.49 -3.97
C LEU A 27 2.02 -5.27 -4.67
N LEU A 28 0.77 -5.14 -4.23
CA LEU A 28 -0.38 -5.79 -4.82
C LEU A 28 -0.61 -5.33 -6.27
N ILE A 29 -0.48 -4.03 -6.55
CA ILE A 29 -0.61 -3.48 -7.91
C ILE A 29 0.52 -3.99 -8.81
N LEU A 30 1.76 -4.06 -8.30
CA LEU A 30 2.90 -4.64 -9.03
C LEU A 30 2.69 -6.13 -9.32
N LEU A 31 2.18 -6.87 -8.35
CA LEU A 31 1.90 -8.30 -8.49
C LEU A 31 0.76 -8.52 -9.48
N LEU A 32 -0.30 -7.71 -9.41
CA LEU A 32 -1.40 -7.73 -10.35
C LEU A 32 -0.93 -7.36 -11.76
N LYS A 33 -0.04 -6.37 -11.93
CA LYS A 33 0.57 -6.02 -13.22
C LYS A 33 1.46 -7.15 -13.79
N ARG A 34 2.00 -8.01 -12.91
CA ARG A 34 2.80 -9.17 -13.31
C ARG A 34 1.93 -10.37 -13.69
N ILE A 35 0.86 -10.62 -12.94
CA ILE A 35 -0.08 -11.72 -13.18
C ILE A 35 -1.00 -11.40 -14.36
N PHE A 36 -1.51 -10.17 -14.41
CA PHE A 36 -2.19 -9.56 -15.54
C PHE A 36 -1.23 -8.55 -16.20
N PRO A 37 -0.44 -8.97 -17.20
CA PRO A 37 0.30 -8.05 -18.04
C PRO A 37 -0.71 -7.23 -18.85
N TYR A 38 -1.31 -6.24 -18.21
CA TYR A 38 -2.16 -5.26 -18.83
C TYR A 38 -1.29 -4.46 -19.79
N LYS A 39 -1.32 -4.85 -21.07
CA LYS A 39 -0.78 -4.06 -22.16
C LYS A 39 -1.70 -2.85 -22.31
N SER A 40 -1.44 -1.79 -21.54
CA SER A 40 -1.90 -0.46 -21.93
C SER A 40 -1.19 -0.11 -23.24
N GLU A 41 -1.81 -0.46 -24.36
CA GLU A 41 -1.49 0.18 -25.64
C GLU A 41 -1.88 1.66 -25.50
N GLU A 42 -0.85 2.50 -25.40
CA GLU A 42 -0.85 3.95 -25.69
C GLU A 42 -1.69 4.89 -24.78
N SER A 43 -1.14 6.10 -24.57
CA SER A 43 -1.80 7.33 -24.09
C SER A 43 -1.92 7.49 -22.55
N ALA A 44 -1.40 8.53 -21.90
CA ALA A 44 -1.14 9.88 -22.38
C ALA A 44 0.02 10.59 -21.64
N SER A 45 0.75 11.36 -22.43
CA SER A 45 1.72 12.42 -22.10
C SER A 45 3.15 12.01 -21.74
N PRO A 46 4.03 11.92 -22.76
CA PRO A 46 5.46 12.14 -22.56
C PRO A 46 5.70 13.52 -21.95
N LYS A 47 6.62 13.56 -20.99
CA LYS A 47 7.22 14.80 -20.51
C LYS A 47 8.18 15.28 -21.61
N ARG A 48 7.73 16.29 -22.37
CA ARG A 48 8.39 17.03 -23.48
C ARG A 48 8.04 16.59 -24.88
#